data_AF-A0A4R0YWX2-F1
#
_entry.id   AF-A0A4R0YWX2-F1
#
_cell.length_a   1.000
_cell.length_b   1.000
_cell.length_c   1.000
_cell.angle_alpha   90.00
_cell.angle_beta   90.00
_cell.angle_gamma   90.00
#
_symmetry.space_group_name_H-M   'P 1'
#
loop_
_entity.id
_entity.type
_entity.pdbx_description
1 polymer ?
#
loop_
_entity_poly.entity_id
_entity_poly.type
_entity_poly.pdbx_seq_one_letter_code
_entity_poly.pdbx_strand_id
1 'polypeptide(L)'
;APNEEDVRSGVAFALAYLGYEVENFLETPWIDGWLKEVFSERALAVTKMYHDELEDALKEFQHQAHYLNLLNILGEKLRLPEIKINETKPQEPAIEVDLILDVGNSRTCGILIEDHINDNKGLTQLYEMTLRDLSHP
;
A
#
# COMPACT_ATOMS: atom_id res chain seq x y z
N ALA A 1 0.41 11.89 7.39
CA ALA A 1 -0.01 10.70 6.61
C ALA A 1 -1.10 11.13 5.63
N PRO A 2 -1.29 10.44 4.50
CA PRO A 2 -2.31 10.80 3.51
C PRO A 2 -3.71 10.81 4.11
N ASN A 3 -4.57 11.71 3.63
CA ASN A 3 -5.95 11.89 4.08
C ASN A 3 -6.95 11.91 2.91
N GLU A 4 -8.25 11.99 3.20
CA GLU A 4 -9.31 11.99 2.18
C GLU A 4 -9.25 13.19 1.21
N GLU A 5 -8.69 14.32 1.64
CA GLU A 5 -8.51 15.49 0.77
C GLU A 5 -7.41 15.24 -0.25
N ASP A 6 -6.32 14.58 0.14
CA ASP A 6 -5.24 14.18 -0.77
C ASP A 6 -5.76 13.25 -1.88
N VAL A 7 -6.69 12.35 -1.54
CA VAL A 7 -7.33 11.44 -2.49
C VAL A 7 -8.26 12.19 -3.45
N ARG A 8 -9.12 13.06 -2.92
CA ARG A 8 -10.06 13.87 -3.72
C ARG A 8 -9.36 14.85 -4.66
N SER A 9 -8.26 15.43 -4.21
CA SER A 9 -7.44 16.36 -4.99
C SER A 9 -6.52 15.66 -6.01
N GLY A 10 -6.30 14.35 -5.87
CA GLY A 10 -5.46 13.57 -6.77
C GLY A 10 -3.97 13.95 -6.69
N VAL A 11 -3.54 14.44 -5.53
CA VAL A 11 -2.16 14.86 -5.28
C VAL A 11 -1.22 13.66 -5.43
N ALA A 12 -0.06 13.94 -6.02
CA ALA A 12 1.03 12.98 -6.15
C ALA A 12 1.98 13.08 -4.96
N PHE A 13 2.40 11.91 -4.46
CA PHE A 13 3.42 11.78 -3.44
C PHE A 13 4.71 11.30 -4.08
N ALA A 14 5.83 11.94 -3.73
CA ALA A 14 7.16 11.53 -4.12
C ALA A 14 8.01 11.23 -2.89
N LEU A 15 9.19 10.65 -3.09
CA LEU A 15 10.18 10.57 -2.01
C LEU A 15 10.58 11.98 -1.59
N ALA A 16 10.37 12.33 -0.33
CA ALA A 16 11.01 13.49 0.29
C ALA A 16 12.46 13.13 0.61
N TYR A 17 13.42 13.74 -0.09
CA TYR A 17 14.84 13.44 0.09
C TYR A 17 15.70 14.68 0.33
N LEU A 18 15.11 15.88 0.21
CA LEU A 18 15.80 17.11 0.55
C LEU A 18 15.73 17.33 2.06
N GLY A 19 16.82 17.80 2.66
CA GLY A 19 16.94 17.90 4.12
C GLY A 19 15.82 18.68 4.79
N TYR A 20 15.34 19.77 4.16
CA TYR A 20 14.26 20.60 4.70
C TYR A 20 12.87 19.94 4.62
N GLU A 21 12.68 18.93 3.76
CA GLU A 21 11.39 18.23 3.62
C GLU A 21 11.18 17.20 4.73
N VAL A 22 12.27 16.75 5.36
CA VAL A 22 12.26 15.65 6.33
C VAL A 22 12.60 16.09 7.76
N GLU A 23 12.84 17.38 8.01
CA GLU A 23 13.21 17.93 9.32
C GLU A 23 12.23 17.49 10.44
N ASN A 24 10.94 17.79 10.27
CA ASN A 24 9.89 17.40 11.22
C ASN A 24 9.77 15.87 11.40
N PHE A 25 10.12 15.09 10.37
CA PHE A 25 10.08 13.64 10.44
C PHE A 25 11.20 13.11 11.32
N LEU A 26 12.41 13.68 11.22
CA LEU A 26 13.56 13.32 12.05
C LEU A 26 13.38 13.69 13.52
N GLU A 27 12.62 14.75 13.82
CA GLU A 27 12.27 15.13 15.19
C GLU A 27 11.27 14.20 15.86
N THR A 28 10.63 13.29 15.10
CA THR A 28 9.67 12.36 15.67
C THR A 28 10.39 11.40 16.64
N PRO A 29 10.01 11.32 17.93
CA PRO A 29 10.82 10.63 18.94
C PRO A 29 11.14 9.17 18.63
N TRP A 30 10.19 8.45 18.03
CA TRP A 30 10.41 7.05 17.66
C TRP A 30 11.34 6.91 16.44
N ILE A 31 11.32 7.88 15.51
CA ILE A 31 12.24 7.91 14.35
C ILE A 31 13.66 8.20 14.84
N ASP A 32 13.86 9.24 15.65
CA ASP A 32 15.17 9.56 16.19
C ASP A 32 15.73 8.39 17.01
N GLY A 33 14.90 7.80 17.88
CA GLY A 33 15.28 6.62 18.66
C GLY A 33 15.68 5.43 17.78
N TRP A 34 14.89 5.12 16.76
CA TRP A 34 15.17 4.05 15.81
C TRP A 34 16.46 4.29 15.01
N LEU A 35 16.69 5.52 14.53
CA LEU A 35 17.92 5.86 13.81
C LEU A 35 19.16 5.73 14.71
N LYS A 36 19.08 6.14 15.99
CA LYS A 36 20.17 5.95 16.96
C LYS A 36 20.46 4.47 17.20
N GLU A 37 19.41 3.64 17.34
CA GLU A 37 19.55 2.20 17.52
C GLU A 37 20.26 1.56 16.31
N VAL A 38 19.73 1.77 15.09
CA VAL A 38 20.31 1.22 13.86
C VAL A 38 21.75 1.69 13.66
N PHE A 39 22.02 2.98 13.90
CA PHE A 39 23.36 3.52 13.79
C PHE A 39 24.32 2.87 14.79
N SER A 40 23.92 2.73 16.05
CA SER A 40 24.74 2.13 17.10
C SER A 40 25.07 0.66 16.83
N GLU A 41 24.07 -0.12 16.42
CA GLU A 41 24.26 -1.53 16.06
C GLU A 41 25.27 -1.69 14.91
N ARG A 42 25.17 -0.84 13.89
CA ARG A 42 26.05 -0.90 12.71
C ARG A 42 27.43 -0.30 12.97
N ALA A 43 27.54 0.75 13.78
CA ALA A 43 28.81 1.36 14.14
C ALA A 43 29.71 0.37 14.91
N LEU A 44 29.12 -0.42 15.80
CA LEU A 44 29.82 -1.47 16.52
C LEU A 44 30.19 -2.65 15.60
N ALA A 45 29.23 -3.13 14.79
CA ALA A 45 29.41 -4.34 13.99
C ALA A 45 30.27 -4.15 12.73
N VAL A 46 30.19 -2.98 12.08
CA VAL A 46 30.79 -2.74 10.75
C VAL A 46 32.03 -1.87 10.85
N THR A 47 31.95 -0.74 11.57
CA THR A 47 33.05 0.22 11.67
C THR A 47 33.96 -0.04 12.87
N LYS A 48 33.59 -0.97 13.75
CA LYS A 48 34.32 -1.30 14.99
C LYS A 48 34.61 -0.06 15.86
N MET A 49 33.68 0.88 15.84
CA MET A 49 33.77 2.14 16.59
C MET A 49 33.77 1.84 18.09
N TYR A 50 34.58 2.54 18.87
CA TYR A 50 34.59 2.40 20.32
C TYR A 50 33.39 3.11 20.96
N HIS A 51 33.08 2.75 22.21
CA HIS A 51 31.90 3.29 22.90
C HIS A 51 31.92 4.82 23.01
N ASP A 52 33.07 5.39 23.41
CA ASP A 52 33.23 6.84 23.57
C ASP A 52 33.05 7.59 22.24
N GLU A 53 33.60 7.04 21.14
CA GLU A 53 33.43 7.58 19.79
C GLU A 53 31.96 7.53 19.33
N LEU A 54 31.24 6.47 19.69
CA LEU A 54 29.82 6.33 19.38
C LEU A 54 28.98 7.36 20.14
N GLU A 55 29.26 7.61 21.42
CA GLU A 55 28.57 8.65 22.18
C GLU A 55 28.74 10.04 21.55
N ASP A 56 29.95 10.36 21.11
CA ASP A 56 30.23 11.64 20.45
C ASP A 56 29.54 11.73 19.08
N ALA A 57 29.56 10.66 18.30
CA ALA A 57 28.83 10.59 17.02
C ALA A 57 27.31 10.79 17.19
N LEU A 58 26.73 10.24 18.26
CA LEU A 58 25.31 10.42 18.60
C LEU A 58 25.00 11.86 19.04
N LYS A 59 25.90 12.51 19.81
CA LYS A 59 25.77 13.92 20.20
C LYS A 59 25.86 14.86 18.99
N GLU A 60 26.64 14.49 17.98
CA GLU A 60 26.81 15.23 16.73
C GLU A 60 25.73 14.92 15.68
N PHE A 61 24.72 14.11 16.01
CA PHE A 61 23.64 13.72 15.10
C PHE A 61 24.10 12.98 13.84
N GLN A 62 25.21 12.24 13.92
CA GLN A 62 25.71 11.49 12.77
C GLN A 62 24.71 10.45 12.26
N HIS A 63 23.88 9.87 13.14
CA HIS A 63 22.79 8.95 12.76
C HIS A 63 21.80 9.60 11.78
N GLN A 64 21.41 10.85 12.02
CA GLN A 64 20.54 11.60 11.12
C GLN A 64 21.29 12.01 9.84
N ALA A 65 22.54 12.45 9.94
CA ALA A 65 23.35 12.80 8.77
C ALA A 65 23.52 11.61 7.81
N HIS A 66 23.75 10.40 8.32
CA HIS A 66 23.83 9.18 7.51
C HIS A 66 22.50 8.86 6.84
N TYR A 67 21.39 9.01 7.54
CA TYR A 67 20.06 8.81 6.97
C TYR A 67 19.76 9.81 5.84
N LEU A 68 20.08 11.09 6.05
CA LEU A 68 19.94 12.13 5.03
C LEU A 68 20.82 11.85 3.80
N ASN A 69 22.05 11.38 4.01
CA ASN A 69 22.92 10.96 2.91
C ASN A 69 22.30 9.80 2.11
N LEU A 70 21.70 8.82 2.79
CA LEU A 70 21.01 7.72 2.12
C LEU A 70 19.83 8.23 1.29
N LEU A 71 18.97 9.07 1.87
CA LEU A 71 17.83 9.67 1.15
C LEU A 71 18.30 10.45 -0.08
N ASN A 72 19.33 11.27 0.08
CA ASN A 72 19.89 12.06 -1.02
C ASN A 72 20.41 11.17 -2.15
N ILE A 73 21.11 10.07 -1.83
CA ILE A 73 21.56 9.09 -2.83
C ILE A 73 20.35 8.46 -3.54
N LEU A 74 19.31 8.08 -2.80
CA LEU A 74 18.10 7.48 -3.39
C LEU A 74 17.40 8.45 -4.34
N GLY A 75 17.20 9.71 -3.92
CA GLY A 75 16.55 10.73 -4.74
C GLY A 75 17.34 11.14 -5.98
N GLU A 76 18.67 11.24 -5.87
CA GLU A 76 19.54 11.67 -6.97
C GLU A 76 19.88 10.54 -7.95
N LYS A 77 19.97 9.28 -7.47
CA LYS A 77 20.45 8.16 -8.29
C LYS A 77 19.35 7.27 -8.82
N LEU A 78 18.18 7.26 -8.19
CA LEU A 78 17.05 6.44 -8.63
C LEU A 78 15.97 7.30 -9.27
N ARG A 79 15.37 6.79 -10.34
CA ARG A 79 14.14 7.36 -10.89
C ARG A 79 12.96 6.77 -10.13
N LEU A 80 12.64 7.38 -8.99
CA LEU A 80 11.51 6.94 -8.17
C LEU A 80 10.20 7.45 -8.77
N PRO A 81 9.16 6.61 -8.86
CA PRO A 81 7.87 7.03 -9.37
C PRO A 81 7.14 7.90 -8.34
N GLU A 82 6.33 8.81 -8.84
CA GLU A 82 5.29 9.45 -8.04
C GLU A 82 4.13 8.47 -7.81
N ILE A 83 3.59 8.47 -6.60
CA ILE A 83 2.47 7.62 -6.19
C ILE A 83 1.24 8.51 -6.03
N LYS A 84 0.14 8.14 -6.67
CA LYS A 84 -1.17 8.74 -6.45
C LYS A 84 -2.08 7.76 -5.75
N ILE A 85 -2.77 8.22 -4.72
CA ILE A 85 -3.81 7.44 -4.06
C ILE A 85 -5.12 7.87 -4.70
N ASN A 86 -5.76 6.93 -5.40
CA ASN A 86 -7.06 7.16 -6.02
C ASN A 86 -8.14 6.55 -5.13
N GLU A 87 -9.29 7.21 -5.08
CA GLU A 87 -10.51 6.56 -4.62
C GLU A 87 -10.75 5.36 -5.52
N THR A 88 -10.89 4.18 -4.93
CA THR A 88 -11.55 3.07 -5.62
C THR A 88 -12.92 3.61 -5.97
N LYS A 89 -13.25 3.74 -7.26
CA LYS A 89 -14.65 3.96 -7.66
C LYS A 89 -15.48 2.99 -6.83
N PRO A 90 -16.61 3.41 -6.22
CA PRO A 90 -17.51 2.41 -5.67
C PRO A 90 -17.68 1.38 -6.77
N GLN A 91 -17.34 0.12 -6.49
CA GLN A 91 -17.76 -0.97 -7.36
C GLN A 91 -19.22 -0.68 -7.66
N GLU A 92 -19.64 -0.81 -8.92
CA GLU A 92 -21.07 -0.78 -9.22
C GLU A 92 -21.76 -1.60 -8.13
N PRO A 93 -22.79 -1.04 -7.48
CA PRO A 93 -23.37 -1.67 -6.31
C PRO A 93 -23.65 -3.13 -6.65
N ALA A 94 -23.28 -4.03 -5.73
CA ALA A 94 -23.49 -5.45 -5.95
C ALA A 94 -24.94 -5.67 -6.37
N ILE A 95 -25.14 -6.34 -7.50
CA ILE A 95 -26.46 -6.67 -7.99
C ILE A 95 -26.98 -7.82 -7.11
N GLU A 96 -28.18 -7.65 -6.53
CA GLU A 96 -28.80 -8.75 -5.80
C GLU A 96 -29.16 -9.88 -6.78
N VAL A 97 -28.86 -11.11 -6.40
CA VAL A 97 -29.07 -12.28 -7.25
C VAL A 97 -29.74 -13.43 -6.52
N ASP A 98 -30.61 -14.13 -7.23
CA ASP A 98 -31.15 -15.42 -6.83
C ASP A 98 -30.50 -16.53 -7.66
N LEU A 99 -30.03 -17.58 -7.00
CA LEU A 99 -29.53 -18.80 -7.65
C LEU A 99 -30.50 -19.95 -7.41
N ILE A 100 -31.00 -20.52 -8.51
CA ILE A 100 -31.77 -21.77 -8.48
C ILE A 100 -30.88 -22.88 -9.01
N LEU A 101 -30.67 -23.92 -8.20
CA LEU A 101 -29.86 -25.07 -8.58
C LEU A 101 -30.71 -26.34 -8.57
N ASP A 102 -30.83 -26.96 -9.75
CA ASP A 102 -31.45 -28.27 -9.91
C ASP A 102 -30.36 -29.33 -10.09
N VAL A 103 -30.17 -30.19 -9.08
CA VAL A 103 -29.13 -31.22 -9.05
C VAL A 103 -29.75 -32.59 -9.35
N GLY A 104 -29.61 -33.04 -10.59
CA GLY A 104 -29.98 -34.38 -11.02
C GLY A 104 -28.77 -35.33 -11.14
N ASN A 105 -29.06 -36.63 -11.15
CA ASN A 105 -28.04 -37.70 -11.21
C ASN A 105 -27.15 -37.68 -12.48
N SER A 106 -27.64 -37.06 -13.56
CA SER A 106 -26.93 -37.00 -14.85
C SER A 106 -26.80 -35.57 -15.38
N ARG A 107 -27.47 -34.60 -14.76
CA ARG A 107 -27.47 -33.20 -15.19
C ARG A 107 -27.70 -32.32 -13.98
N THR A 108 -26.86 -31.31 -13.84
CA THR A 108 -27.06 -30.22 -12.91
C THR A 108 -27.28 -28.95 -13.72
N CYS A 109 -28.34 -28.20 -13.40
CA CYS A 109 -28.67 -26.94 -14.04
C CYS A 109 -28.66 -25.84 -12.97
N GLY A 110 -27.93 -24.75 -13.22
CA GLY A 110 -28.01 -23.54 -12.41
C GLY A 110 -28.69 -22.45 -13.22
N ILE A 111 -29.57 -21.67 -12.59
CA ILE A 111 -30.14 -20.46 -13.18
C ILE A 111 -29.85 -19.30 -12.22
N LEU A 112 -29.21 -18.25 -12.74
CA LEU A 112 -28.96 -17.01 -12.02
C LEU A 112 -29.96 -15.95 -12.47
N ILE A 113 -30.59 -15.27 -11.51
CA ILE A 113 -31.53 -14.18 -11.74
C ILE A 113 -30.96 -12.93 -11.09
N GLU A 114 -30.84 -11.85 -11.85
CA GLU A 114 -30.35 -10.56 -11.34
C GLU A 114 -31.52 -9.58 -11.13
N ASP A 115 -31.51 -8.84 -10.01
CA ASP A 115 -32.47 -7.76 -9.76
C ASP A 115 -31.83 -6.37 -9.97
N HIS A 116 -32.22 -5.73 -11.08
CA HIS A 116 -31.74 -4.40 -11.44
C HIS A 116 -32.79 -3.34 -11.09
N ILE A 117 -32.51 -2.53 -10.06
CA ILE A 117 -33.39 -1.49 -9.50
C ILE A 117 -34.00 -0.54 -10.55
N ASN A 118 -33.33 -0.35 -11.69
CA ASN A 118 -33.75 0.57 -12.77
C ASN A 118 -34.19 -0.10 -14.08
N ASP A 119 -34.18 -1.43 -14.20
CA ASP A 119 -34.54 -2.13 -15.44
C ASP A 119 -35.75 -3.06 -15.21
N ASN A 120 -36.94 -2.58 -15.57
CA ASN A 120 -38.22 -3.28 -15.41
C ASN A 120 -38.43 -4.40 -16.47
N LYS A 121 -37.35 -5.09 -16.86
CA LYS A 121 -37.36 -6.06 -17.98
C LYS A 121 -37.61 -7.52 -17.57
N GLY A 122 -37.88 -7.81 -16.30
CA GLY A 122 -38.34 -9.13 -15.85
C GLY A 122 -37.40 -10.27 -16.29
N LEU A 123 -37.97 -11.34 -16.90
CA LEU A 123 -37.28 -12.59 -17.26
C LEU A 123 -36.13 -12.46 -18.29
N THR A 124 -35.80 -11.26 -18.78
CA THR A 124 -34.66 -11.09 -19.72
C THR A 124 -33.28 -11.15 -19.05
N GLN A 125 -33.22 -11.14 -17.72
CA GLN A 125 -31.97 -11.23 -16.94
C GLN A 125 -31.82 -12.60 -16.26
N LEU A 126 -32.13 -13.65 -17.02
CA LEU A 126 -31.96 -15.05 -16.63
C LEU A 126 -30.74 -15.62 -17.34
N TYR A 127 -29.82 -16.17 -16.57
CA TYR A 127 -28.62 -16.83 -17.11
C TYR A 127 -28.62 -18.31 -16.74
N GLU A 128 -28.59 -19.20 -17.75
CA GLU A 128 -28.28 -20.61 -17.52
C GLU A 128 -26.78 -20.74 -17.23
N MET A 129 -26.45 -21.34 -16.09
CA MET A 129 -25.09 -21.56 -15.63
C MET A 129 -24.59 -22.92 -16.07
N THR A 130 -23.35 -22.94 -16.57
CA THR A 130 -22.64 -24.18 -16.88
C THR A 130 -21.68 -24.55 -15.76
N LEU A 131 -21.67 -25.81 -15.36
CA LEU A 131 -20.62 -26.33 -14.49
C LEU A 131 -19.27 -26.30 -15.22
N ARG A 132 -18.28 -25.65 -14.61
CA ARG A 132 -16.90 -25.65 -15.07
C ARG A 132 -16.05 -26.46 -14.09
N ASP A 133 -15.29 -27.40 -14.62
CA ASP A 133 -14.24 -28.07 -13.87
C ASP A 133 -13.05 -27.10 -13.69
N LEU A 134 -12.68 -26.85 -12.43
CA LEU A 134 -11.61 -25.92 -12.06
C LEU A 134 -10.30 -26.64 -11.73
N SER A 135 -10.21 -27.95 -11.99
CA SER A 135 -9.00 -28.73 -11.75
C SER A 135 -7.79 -28.22 -12.54
N HIS A 136 -7.98 -27.52 -13.67
CA HIS A 136 -6.94 -26.85 -14.46
C HIS A 136 -7.32 -25.37 -14.76
N PRO A 137 -6.82 -24.41 -13.96
CA PRO A 137 -7.24 -23.00 -13.99
C PRO A 137 -6.77 -22.21 -15.23
#